data_AF-A0A1F4DPH7-F1
#
_entry.id   AF-A0A1F4DPH7-F1
#
_cell.length_a   1.000
_cell.length_b   1.000
_cell.length_c   1.000
_cell.angle_alpha   90.00
_cell.angle_beta   90.00
_cell.angle_gamma   90.00
#
_symmetry.space_group_name_H-M   'P 1'
#
loop_
_entity.id
_entity.type
_entity.pdbx_description
1 polymer ?
#
loop_
_entity_poly.entity_id
_entity_poly.type
_entity_poly.pdbx_seq_one_letter_code
_entity_poly.pdbx_strand_id
1 'polypeptide(L)'
;MALTDFANAARSLARNPLGIIALFLVLVYAMAVLLFGLSGASMSENERLVILIFVVLFPVLVLVAFYRLVTKHHNKLYAPSDWRDESHFLKAMNVELPADGDLPAEAQGELELIKGKRFGDETVTIDGKRFEDCIFNDTRLKFRGTRAVQFVSSTFVGVKWIFGGNAALTFAFVSMLYRAMGDDVGRPLLDYVIKSVKGGKD
;
A
#
# COMPACT_ATOMS: atom_id res chain seq x y z
N MET A 1 -21.24 9.98 -23.40
CA MET A 1 -21.18 8.63 -22.80
C MET A 1 -19.97 7.86 -23.31
N ALA A 2 -19.82 7.59 -24.61
CA ALA A 2 -18.67 6.83 -25.15
C ALA A 2 -17.26 7.43 -24.88
N LEU A 3 -17.10 8.76 -24.90
CA LEU A 3 -15.79 9.40 -24.72
C LEU A 3 -15.27 9.28 -23.27
N THR A 4 -16.18 9.41 -22.30
CA THR A 4 -15.88 9.26 -20.87
C THR A 4 -15.50 7.82 -20.53
N ASP A 5 -16.16 6.84 -21.15
CA ASP A 5 -15.87 5.42 -20.92
C ASP A 5 -14.50 5.03 -21.49
N PHE A 6 -14.16 5.55 -22.67
CA PHE A 6 -12.82 5.40 -23.26
C PHE A 6 -11.73 6.04 -22.39
N ALA A 7 -11.95 7.27 -21.93
CA ALA A 7 -11.00 7.97 -21.06
C ALA A 7 -10.79 7.21 -19.73
N ASN A 8 -11.85 6.64 -19.16
CA ASN A 8 -11.78 5.83 -17.96
C ASN A 8 -11.03 4.51 -18.18
N ALA A 9 -11.26 3.83 -19.31
CA ALA A 9 -10.54 2.61 -19.68
C ALA A 9 -9.04 2.88 -19.90
N ALA A 10 -8.69 3.94 -20.64
CA ALA A 10 -7.30 4.36 -20.83
C ALA A 10 -6.61 4.72 -19.51
N ARG A 11 -7.32 5.41 -18.61
CA ARG A 11 -6.82 5.76 -17.28
C ARG A 11 -6.63 4.55 -16.37
N SER A 12 -7.45 3.51 -16.54
CA SER A 12 -7.29 2.23 -15.83
C SER A 12 -6.06 1.47 -16.33
N LEU A 13 -5.88 1.39 -17.65
CA LEU A 13 -4.75 0.70 -18.28
C LEU A 13 -3.40 1.39 -17.96
N ALA A 14 -3.38 2.72 -17.87
CA ALA A 14 -2.17 3.48 -17.53
C ALA A 14 -1.70 3.34 -16.07
N ARG A 15 -2.43 2.62 -15.19
CA ARG A 15 -2.05 2.45 -13.78
C ARG A 15 -0.91 1.46 -13.56
N ASN A 16 -0.65 0.56 -14.50
CA ASN A 16 0.38 -0.46 -14.41
C ASN A 16 1.34 -0.34 -15.60
N PRO A 17 2.67 -0.47 -15.39
CA PRO A 17 3.66 -0.62 -16.46
C PRO A 17 3.22 -1.52 -17.64
N LEU A 18 2.57 -2.65 -17.36
CA LEU A 18 2.07 -3.57 -18.38
C LEU A 18 0.94 -2.96 -19.22
N GLY A 19 0.05 -2.19 -18.59
CA GLY A 19 -1.05 -1.53 -19.28
C GLY A 19 -0.62 -0.26 -20.03
N ILE A 20 0.43 0.43 -19.57
CA ILE A 20 1.09 1.51 -20.33
C ILE A 20 1.66 0.96 -21.64
N ILE A 21 2.30 -0.23 -21.62
CA ILE A 21 2.81 -0.88 -22.83
C ILE A 21 1.65 -1.26 -23.76
N ALA A 22 0.58 -1.88 -23.22
CA ALA A 22 -0.57 -2.25 -24.03
C ALA A 22 -1.21 -1.04 -24.72
N LEU A 23 -1.37 0.08 -24.00
CA LEU A 23 -1.87 1.34 -24.55
C LEU A 23 -0.96 1.88 -25.66
N PHE A 24 0.35 1.88 -25.41
CA PHE A 24 1.35 2.36 -26.36
C PHE A 24 1.39 1.52 -27.65
N LEU A 25 1.31 0.19 -27.52
CA LEU A 25 1.29 -0.74 -28.66
C LEU A 25 0.06 -0.52 -29.55
N VAL A 26 -1.12 -0.41 -28.93
CA VAL A 26 -2.36 -0.13 -29.66
C VAL A 26 -2.28 1.22 -30.38
N LEU A 27 -1.72 2.24 -29.73
CA LEU A 27 -1.54 3.57 -30.33
C LEU A 27 -0.58 3.53 -31.52
N VAL A 28 0.58 2.90 -31.39
CA VAL A 28 1.56 2.75 -32.49
C VAL A 28 0.95 1.97 -33.65
N TYR A 29 0.22 0.89 -33.38
CA TYR A 29 -0.47 0.13 -34.43
C TYR A 29 -1.54 0.95 -35.13
N ALA A 30 -2.35 1.72 -34.39
CA ALA A 30 -3.36 2.59 -34.97
C ALA A 30 -2.73 3.65 -35.90
N MET A 31 -1.61 4.26 -35.47
CA MET A 31 -0.86 5.20 -36.29
C MET A 31 -0.20 4.54 -37.50
N ALA A 32 0.31 3.31 -37.36
CA ALA A 32 0.88 2.56 -38.48
C ALA A 32 -0.19 2.23 -39.53
N VAL A 33 -1.36 1.73 -39.10
CA VAL A 33 -2.49 1.45 -40.00
C VAL A 33 -2.96 2.73 -40.69
N LEU A 34 -3.04 3.85 -39.97
CA LEU A 34 -3.42 5.14 -40.53
C LEU A 34 -2.40 5.62 -41.57
N LEU A 35 -1.11 5.58 -41.25
CA LEU A 35 -0.02 6.02 -42.13
C LEU A 35 0.04 5.15 -43.41
N PHE A 36 -0.07 3.83 -43.27
CA PHE A 36 -0.11 2.93 -44.42
C PHE A 36 -1.40 3.07 -45.23
N GLY A 37 -2.53 3.35 -44.58
CA GLY A 37 -3.81 3.58 -45.27
C GLY A 37 -3.82 4.87 -46.09
N LEU A 38 -3.17 5.94 -45.60
CA LEU A 38 -3.16 7.25 -46.25
C LEU A 38 -2.02 7.41 -47.26
N SER A 39 -0.85 6.82 -47.00
CA SER A 39 0.37 7.06 -47.78
C SER A 39 0.97 5.80 -48.41
N GLY A 40 0.45 4.61 -48.10
CA GLY A 40 1.06 3.34 -48.51
C GLY A 40 1.16 3.12 -50.03
N ALA A 41 0.32 3.78 -50.82
CA ALA A 41 0.34 3.70 -52.29
C ALA A 41 1.40 4.62 -52.94
N SER A 42 1.84 5.67 -52.25
CA SER A 42 2.80 6.66 -52.75
C SER A 42 4.22 6.44 -52.22
N MET A 43 4.42 5.47 -51.32
CA MET A 43 5.73 5.19 -50.73
C MET A 43 6.54 4.22 -51.59
N SER A 44 7.84 4.45 -51.68
CA SER A 44 8.76 3.48 -52.27
C SER A 44 8.85 2.21 -51.42
N GLU A 45 9.20 1.09 -52.05
CA GLU A 45 9.33 -0.20 -51.36
C GLU A 45 10.31 -0.14 -50.19
N ASN A 46 11.40 0.63 -50.34
CA ASN A 46 12.42 0.80 -49.32
C ASN A 46 11.90 1.54 -48.08
N GLU A 47 11.12 2.61 -48.26
CA GLU A 47 10.55 3.36 -47.14
C GLU A 47 9.53 2.53 -46.37
N ARG A 48 8.69 1.78 -47.09
CA ARG A 48 7.70 0.86 -46.50
C ARG A 48 8.37 -0.22 -45.65
N LEU A 49 9.48 -0.77 -46.15
CA LEU A 49 10.25 -1.80 -45.46
C LEU A 49 10.84 -1.27 -44.14
N VAL A 50 11.41 -0.06 -44.15
CA VAL A 50 11.96 0.58 -42.94
C VAL A 50 10.87 0.79 -41.88
N ILE A 51 9.69 1.29 -42.27
CA ILE A 51 8.58 1.50 -41.33
C ILE A 51 8.05 0.17 -40.80
N LEU A 52 7.93 -0.86 -41.64
CA LEU A 52 7.46 -2.19 -41.22
C LEU A 52 8.43 -2.83 -40.22
N ILE A 53 9.75 -2.74 -40.47
CA ILE A 53 10.77 -3.19 -39.53
C ILE A 53 10.61 -2.44 -38.20
N PHE A 54 10.45 -1.12 -38.22
CA PHE A 54 10.27 -0.34 -37.00
C PHE A 54 9.02 -0.79 -36.22
N VAL A 55 7.86 -0.93 -36.88
CA VAL A 55 6.59 -1.32 -36.25
C VAL A 55 6.67 -2.70 -35.60
N VAL A 56 7.44 -3.63 -36.15
CA VAL A 56 7.61 -4.98 -35.60
C VAL A 56 8.72 -5.05 -34.54
N LEU A 57 9.87 -4.41 -34.79
CA LEU A 57 11.05 -4.46 -33.91
C LEU A 57 10.85 -3.65 -32.63
N PHE A 58 10.22 -2.48 -32.73
CA PHE A 58 10.07 -1.56 -31.61
C PHE A 58 9.29 -2.19 -30.42
N PRO A 59 8.13 -2.84 -30.62
CA PRO A 59 7.44 -3.58 -29.56
C PRO A 59 8.31 -4.62 -28.85
N VAL A 60 9.12 -5.36 -29.60
CA VAL A 60 10.00 -6.41 -29.07
C VAL A 60 11.11 -5.78 -28.22
N LEU A 61 11.71 -4.68 -28.68
CA LEU A 61 12.73 -3.95 -27.94
C LEU A 61 12.18 -3.40 -26.62
N VAL A 62 11.00 -2.77 -26.66
CA VAL A 62 10.30 -2.27 -25.47
C VAL A 62 10.01 -3.41 -24.50
N LEU A 63 9.49 -4.54 -24.99
CA LEU A 63 9.21 -5.71 -24.16
C LEU A 63 10.48 -6.24 -23.48
N VAL A 64 11.61 -6.31 -24.18
CA VAL A 64 12.90 -6.74 -23.60
C VAL A 64 13.40 -5.75 -22.54
N ALA A 65 13.28 -4.44 -22.79
CA ALA A 65 13.66 -3.41 -21.82
C ALA A 65 12.79 -3.49 -20.55
N PHE A 66 11.48 -3.64 -20.70
CA PHE A 66 10.56 -3.82 -19.58
C PHE A 66 10.78 -5.14 -18.86
N TYR A 67 10.99 -6.24 -19.57
CA TYR A 67 11.34 -7.52 -18.97
C TYR A 67 12.60 -7.40 -18.10
N ARG A 68 13.65 -6.73 -18.59
CA ARG A 68 14.86 -6.44 -17.81
C ARG A 68 14.60 -5.54 -16.61
N LEU A 69 13.70 -4.56 -16.73
CA LEU A 69 13.33 -3.67 -15.64
C LEU A 69 12.55 -4.40 -14.55
N VAL A 70 11.53 -5.17 -14.94
CA VAL A 70 10.65 -5.94 -14.03
C VAL A 70 11.45 -7.03 -13.31
N THR A 71 12.31 -7.77 -14.03
CA THR A 71 13.11 -8.85 -13.41
C THR A 71 14.18 -8.36 -12.44
N LYS A 72 14.67 -7.12 -12.57
CA LYS A 72 15.66 -6.54 -11.64
C LYS A 72 15.06 -5.63 -10.54
N HIS A 73 13.83 -5.13 -10.70
CA HIS A 73 13.20 -4.15 -9.79
C HIS A 73 11.74 -4.48 -9.42
N HIS A 74 11.36 -5.76 -9.38
CA HIS A 74 10.00 -6.24 -9.08
C HIS A 74 9.39 -5.71 -7.76
N ASN A 75 10.22 -5.28 -6.79
CA ASN A 75 9.75 -4.83 -5.47
C ASN A 75 9.18 -3.39 -5.46
N LYS A 76 9.32 -2.62 -6.55
CA LYS A 76 8.80 -1.23 -6.64
C LYS A 76 7.63 -1.05 -7.61
N LEU A 77 7.18 -2.11 -8.28
CA LEU A 77 6.20 -2.01 -9.39
C LEU A 77 4.75 -2.34 -9.04
N TYR A 78 4.48 -2.85 -7.83
CA TYR A 78 3.12 -3.10 -7.38
C TYR A 78 2.71 -2.05 -6.35
N ALA A 79 1.62 -1.34 -6.63
CA ALA A 79 0.99 -0.51 -5.61
C ALA A 79 0.44 -1.45 -4.51
N PRO A 80 0.36 -1.02 -3.23
CA PRO A 80 -0.17 -1.86 -2.16
C PRO A 80 -1.62 -2.34 -2.38
N SER A 81 -2.33 -1.79 -3.37
CA SER A 81 -3.67 -2.21 -3.80
C SER A 81 -3.71 -3.47 -4.66
N ASP A 82 -2.58 -3.92 -5.22
CA ASP A 82 -2.53 -5.06 -6.15
C ASP A 82 -2.22 -6.40 -5.44
N TRP A 83 -2.12 -6.39 -4.11
CA TRP A 83 -1.86 -7.58 -3.29
C TRP A 83 -3.18 -8.23 -2.89
N ARG A 84 -3.37 -9.49 -3.27
CA ARG A 84 -4.54 -10.31 -2.87
C ARG A 84 -4.49 -10.77 -1.41
N ASP A 85 -3.33 -10.65 -0.76
CA ASP A 85 -3.07 -11.14 0.59
C ASP A 85 -2.12 -10.18 1.33
N GLU A 86 -2.65 -9.48 2.33
CA GLU A 86 -1.97 -8.43 3.12
C GLU A 86 -0.73 -8.93 3.87
N SER A 87 -0.64 -10.24 4.10
CA SER A 87 0.48 -10.89 4.80
C SER A 87 1.80 -10.81 4.00
N HIS A 88 1.75 -10.70 2.67
CA HIS A 88 2.93 -10.51 1.82
C HIS A 88 3.44 -9.07 1.79
N PHE A 89 2.56 -8.08 1.98
CA PHE A 89 2.93 -6.66 2.07
C PHE A 89 3.79 -6.38 3.31
N LEU A 90 3.43 -7.00 4.45
CA LEU A 90 4.20 -6.92 5.70
C LEU A 90 5.62 -7.50 5.53
N LYS A 91 5.76 -8.61 4.80
CA LYS A 91 7.06 -9.20 4.44
C LYS A 91 7.87 -8.33 3.48
N ALA A 92 7.22 -7.71 2.48
CA ALA A 92 7.88 -6.87 1.48
C ALA A 92 8.42 -5.54 2.06
N MET A 93 7.81 -5.03 3.12
CA MET A 93 8.29 -3.85 3.86
C MET A 93 9.47 -4.16 4.82
N ASN A 94 9.96 -5.40 4.85
CA ASN A 94 10.99 -5.84 5.80
C ASN A 94 10.63 -5.49 7.26
N VAL A 95 9.34 -5.46 7.58
CA VAL A 95 8.87 -5.39 8.96
C VAL A 95 9.05 -6.80 9.50
N GLU A 96 10.25 -7.09 10.00
CA GLU A 96 10.46 -8.24 10.89
C GLU A 96 9.58 -7.99 12.11
N LEU A 97 8.45 -8.69 12.16
CA LEU A 97 7.65 -8.78 13.36
C LEU A 97 8.58 -9.35 14.44
N PRO A 98 8.85 -8.61 15.53
CA PRO A 98 9.66 -9.17 16.60
C PRO A 98 9.04 -10.49 17.05
N ALA A 99 9.90 -11.49 17.29
CA ALA A 99 9.49 -12.75 17.88
C ALA A 99 8.73 -12.46 19.19
N ASP A 100 7.84 -13.37 19.57
CA ASP A 100 6.97 -13.21 20.74
C ASP A 100 7.81 -12.84 21.97
N GLY A 101 7.77 -11.57 22.40
CA GLY A 101 8.56 -11.04 23.53
C GLY A 101 9.72 -10.08 23.21
N ASP A 102 10.18 -9.95 21.96
CA ASP A 102 11.36 -9.14 21.60
C ASP A 102 11.02 -7.71 21.18
N LEU A 103 10.34 -6.98 22.06
CA LEU A 103 10.22 -5.53 21.91
C LEU A 103 11.61 -4.89 21.87
N PRO A 104 11.89 -3.90 20.99
CA PRO A 104 13.17 -3.22 20.96
C PRO A 104 13.48 -2.65 22.36
N ALA A 105 14.75 -2.70 22.79
CA ALA A 105 15.14 -2.41 24.18
C ALA A 105 14.64 -1.05 24.70
N GLU A 106 14.41 -0.10 23.81
CA GLU A 106 13.81 1.22 24.04
C GLU A 106 12.32 1.19 24.43
N ALA A 107 11.60 0.11 24.15
CA ALA A 107 10.22 -0.13 24.57
C ALA A 107 10.11 -0.98 25.85
N GLN A 108 11.22 -1.48 26.39
CA GLN A 108 11.28 -2.27 27.61
C GLN A 108 11.36 -1.35 28.84
N GLY A 109 10.43 -1.52 29.78
CA GLY A 109 10.40 -0.77 31.04
C GLY A 109 9.08 -0.98 31.79
N GLU A 110 9.10 -0.75 33.10
CA GLU A 110 7.92 -0.94 33.96
C GLU A 110 6.74 -0.10 33.44
N LEU A 111 5.61 -0.77 33.19
CA LEU A 111 4.39 -0.16 32.67
C LEU A 111 3.59 0.43 33.83
N GLU A 112 3.11 1.65 33.66
CA GLU A 112 2.21 2.27 34.64
C GLU A 112 0.87 1.53 34.64
N LEU A 113 0.52 0.89 35.76
CA LEU A 113 -0.71 0.13 35.92
C LEU A 113 -1.91 1.07 36.14
N ILE A 114 -2.92 0.94 35.30
CA ILE A 114 -4.22 1.61 35.41
C ILE A 114 -5.28 0.53 35.49
N LYS A 115 -6.02 0.47 36.61
CA LYS A 115 -6.99 -0.60 36.87
C LYS A 115 -8.41 -0.08 37.09
N GLY A 116 -9.40 -0.76 36.53
CA GLY A 116 -10.83 -0.54 36.81
C GLY A 116 -11.38 0.81 36.36
N LYS A 117 -10.65 1.55 35.51
CA LYS A 117 -10.98 2.93 35.15
C LYS A 117 -11.90 2.97 33.94
N ARG A 118 -12.81 3.95 33.91
CA ARG A 118 -13.71 4.22 32.79
C ARG A 118 -13.28 5.51 32.10
N PHE A 119 -13.11 5.45 30.79
CA PHE A 119 -12.73 6.57 29.94
C PHE A 119 -13.88 6.89 28.98
N GLY A 120 -14.17 8.18 28.81
CA GLY A 120 -15.26 8.69 27.96
C GLY A 120 -14.74 9.33 26.66
N ASP A 121 -15.40 10.40 26.19
CA ASP A 121 -14.93 11.24 25.08
C ASP A 121 -13.73 12.12 25.49
N GLU A 122 -12.60 11.47 25.73
CA GLU A 122 -11.33 12.09 26.05
C GLU A 122 -10.22 11.49 25.20
N THR A 123 -9.04 12.12 25.23
CA THR A 123 -7.87 11.59 24.53
C THR A 123 -6.89 11.02 25.55
N VAL A 124 -6.65 9.71 25.49
CA VAL A 124 -5.78 8.99 26.43
C VAL A 124 -4.48 8.62 25.72
N THR A 125 -3.34 9.06 26.25
CA THR A 125 -2.03 8.60 25.76
C THR A 125 -1.70 7.27 26.42
N ILE A 126 -1.43 6.24 25.61
CA ILE A 126 -1.34 4.85 26.09
C ILE A 126 0.11 4.33 26.17
N ASP A 127 1.09 5.03 25.60
CA ASP A 127 2.50 4.62 25.62
C ASP A 127 3.00 4.42 27.06
N GLY A 128 3.55 3.25 27.34
CA GLY A 128 4.14 2.90 28.64
C GLY A 128 3.12 2.52 29.72
N LYS A 129 1.87 2.22 29.35
CA LYS A 129 0.79 1.93 30.30
C LYS A 129 0.27 0.50 30.18
N ARG A 130 -0.17 -0.07 31.29
CA ARG A 130 -0.89 -1.34 31.37
C ARG A 130 -2.29 -1.08 31.91
N PHE A 131 -3.31 -1.39 31.12
CA PHE A 131 -4.70 -1.23 31.51
C PHE A 131 -5.28 -2.58 31.90
N GLU A 132 -5.83 -2.68 33.11
CA GLU A 132 -6.53 -3.86 33.60
C GLU A 132 -7.98 -3.53 33.91
N ASP A 133 -8.92 -4.35 33.46
CA ASP A 133 -10.35 -4.21 33.77
C ASP A 133 -10.91 -2.79 33.46
N CYS A 134 -10.34 -2.12 32.47
CA CYS A 134 -10.71 -0.76 32.09
C CYS A 134 -11.78 -0.77 30.99
N ILE A 135 -12.56 0.31 30.90
CA ILE A 135 -13.59 0.48 29.87
C ILE A 135 -13.35 1.80 29.14
N PHE A 136 -13.30 1.73 27.82
CA PHE A 136 -13.11 2.89 26.93
C PHE A 136 -14.38 3.06 26.09
N ASN A 137 -15.08 4.17 26.29
CA ASN A 137 -16.31 4.51 25.57
C ASN A 137 -16.11 5.81 24.79
N ASP A 138 -16.15 5.74 23.46
CA ASP A 138 -15.94 6.89 22.55
C ASP A 138 -14.60 7.62 22.76
N THR A 139 -13.62 6.93 23.35
CA THR A 139 -12.31 7.47 23.69
C THR A 139 -11.39 7.55 22.47
N ARG A 140 -10.55 8.60 22.40
CA ARG A 140 -9.44 8.70 21.45
C ARG A 140 -8.16 8.15 22.08
N LEU A 141 -7.73 6.95 21.68
CA LEU A 141 -6.48 6.36 22.15
C LEU A 141 -5.31 6.85 21.30
N LYS A 142 -4.37 7.56 21.94
CA LYS A 142 -3.17 8.08 21.30
C LYS A 142 -1.97 7.19 21.59
N PHE A 143 -1.42 6.58 20.56
CA PHE A 143 -0.17 5.82 20.60
C PHE A 143 0.92 6.56 19.84
N ARG A 144 2.03 6.87 20.50
CA ARG A 144 3.16 7.62 19.94
C ARG A 144 4.32 6.73 19.50
N GLY A 145 4.21 5.41 19.71
CA GLY A 145 5.26 4.46 19.36
C GLY A 145 6.52 4.63 20.22
N THR A 146 6.40 5.21 21.43
CA THR A 146 7.57 5.50 22.27
C THR A 146 7.82 4.43 23.32
N ARG A 147 6.78 3.74 23.81
CA ARG A 147 6.88 2.69 24.85
C ARG A 147 5.78 1.65 24.65
N ALA A 148 6.00 0.43 25.12
CA ALA A 148 5.00 -0.64 25.04
C ALA A 148 3.71 -0.30 25.81
N VAL A 149 2.60 -0.93 25.42
CA VAL A 149 1.30 -0.81 26.10
C VAL A 149 0.67 -2.20 26.21
N GLN A 150 -0.03 -2.45 27.31
CA GLN A 150 -0.75 -3.70 27.54
C GLN A 150 -2.21 -3.42 27.91
N PHE A 151 -3.11 -4.25 27.41
CA PHE A 151 -4.52 -4.25 27.79
C PHE A 151 -4.89 -5.65 28.25
N VAL A 152 -5.42 -5.76 29.46
CA VAL A 152 -5.85 -7.02 30.07
C VAL A 152 -7.30 -6.86 30.50
N SER A 153 -8.15 -7.76 30.05
CA SER A 153 -9.58 -7.80 30.43
C SER A 153 -10.30 -6.44 30.28
N SER A 154 -9.89 -5.62 29.32
CA SER A 154 -10.42 -4.27 29.11
C SER A 154 -11.36 -4.21 27.90
N THR A 155 -12.39 -3.37 27.98
CA THR A 155 -13.45 -3.27 26.97
C THR A 155 -13.33 -1.97 26.18
N PHE A 156 -13.55 -2.05 24.87
CA PHE A 156 -13.49 -0.91 23.96
C PHE A 156 -14.80 -0.78 23.19
N VAL A 157 -15.45 0.38 23.28
CA VAL A 157 -16.71 0.69 22.60
C VAL A 157 -16.57 2.05 21.93
N GLY A 158 -16.74 2.12 20.60
CA GLY A 158 -16.68 3.40 19.86
C GLY A 158 -15.31 4.08 19.83
N VAL A 159 -14.24 3.35 20.16
CA VAL A 159 -12.89 3.91 20.30
C VAL A 159 -12.28 4.34 18.96
N LYS A 160 -11.62 5.50 18.96
CA LYS A 160 -10.84 6.01 17.83
C LYS A 160 -9.36 5.96 18.14
N TRP A 161 -8.54 5.60 17.16
CA TRP A 161 -7.08 5.48 17.34
C TRP A 161 -6.35 6.64 16.67
N ILE A 162 -5.37 7.20 17.37
CA ILE A 162 -4.48 8.27 16.89
C ILE A 162 -3.05 7.76 17.01
N PHE A 163 -2.39 7.57 15.88
CA PHE A 163 -0.99 7.18 15.83
C PHE A 163 -0.10 8.41 15.60
N GLY A 164 1.01 8.49 16.31
CA GLY A 164 2.06 9.48 16.08
C GLY A 164 3.43 8.83 16.20
N GLY A 165 4.47 9.46 15.64
CA GLY A 165 5.86 9.01 15.79
C GLY A 165 6.38 8.14 14.64
N ASN A 166 7.41 7.34 14.92
CA ASN A 166 8.08 6.50 13.94
C ASN A 166 7.14 5.39 13.43
N ALA A 167 6.88 5.41 12.11
CA ALA A 167 5.95 4.48 11.46
C ALA A 167 6.31 3.01 11.71
N ALA A 168 7.60 2.66 11.87
CA ALA A 168 8.04 1.28 12.07
C ALA A 168 7.50 0.66 13.37
N LEU A 169 7.57 1.39 14.50
CA LEU A 169 7.03 0.93 15.79
C LEU A 169 5.49 0.86 15.78
N THR A 170 4.85 1.69 14.98
CA THR A 170 3.40 1.67 14.78
C THR A 170 2.96 0.36 14.12
N PHE A 171 3.70 -0.12 13.11
CA PHE A 171 3.38 -1.39 12.44
C PHE A 171 3.58 -2.62 13.35
N ALA A 172 4.66 -2.64 14.14
CA ALA A 172 4.89 -3.69 15.14
C ALA A 172 3.78 -3.72 16.20
N PHE A 173 3.31 -2.54 16.63
CA PHE A 173 2.21 -2.45 17.58
C PHE A 173 0.86 -2.92 17.00
N VAL A 174 0.51 -2.48 15.78
CA VAL A 174 -0.74 -2.87 15.13
C VAL A 174 -0.82 -4.39 14.88
N SER A 175 0.30 -5.01 14.53
CA SER A 175 0.37 -6.47 14.36
C SER A 175 0.25 -7.24 15.69
N MET A 176 0.77 -6.71 16.80
CA MET A 176 0.49 -7.25 18.13
C MET A 176 -0.99 -7.12 18.52
N LEU A 177 -1.64 -5.99 18.21
CA LEU A 177 -3.08 -5.81 18.45
C LEU A 177 -3.92 -6.78 17.63
N TYR A 178 -3.54 -7.07 16.38
CA TYR A 178 -4.20 -8.06 15.52
C TYR A 178 -4.21 -9.45 16.18
N ARG A 179 -3.09 -9.85 16.80
CA ARG A 179 -2.97 -11.12 17.51
C ARG A 179 -3.71 -11.15 18.85
N ALA A 180 -3.68 -10.05 19.60
CA ALA A 180 -4.21 -10.00 20.96
C ALA A 180 -5.73 -9.74 21.01
N MET A 181 -6.29 -9.00 20.06
CA MET A 181 -7.68 -8.52 20.10
C MET A 181 -8.53 -9.00 18.91
N GLY A 182 -7.95 -9.77 17.98
CA GLY A 182 -8.66 -10.36 16.85
C GLY A 182 -8.94 -9.39 15.69
N ASP A 183 -9.54 -9.95 14.64
CA ASP A 183 -9.74 -9.29 13.34
C ASP A 183 -10.61 -8.02 13.43
N ASP A 184 -11.60 -7.98 14.34
CA ASP A 184 -12.57 -6.89 14.46
C ASP A 184 -11.94 -5.55 14.88
N VAL A 185 -10.84 -5.62 15.65
CA VAL A 185 -10.09 -4.43 16.08
C VAL A 185 -8.83 -4.25 15.22
N GLY A 186 -8.20 -5.36 14.82
CA GLY A 186 -6.93 -5.33 14.06
C GLY A 186 -7.07 -4.82 12.63
N ARG A 187 -8.11 -5.21 11.89
CA ARG A 187 -8.28 -4.82 10.47
C ARG A 187 -8.53 -3.33 10.29
N PRO A 188 -9.47 -2.68 11.01
CA PRO A 188 -9.71 -1.24 10.86
C PRO A 188 -8.48 -0.38 11.22
N LEU A 189 -7.67 -0.87 12.15
CA LEU A 189 -6.41 -0.25 12.57
C LEU A 189 -5.32 -0.32 11.51
N LEU A 190 -5.13 -1.50 10.91
CA LEU A 190 -4.19 -1.71 9.82
C LEU A 190 -4.56 -0.84 8.62
N ASP A 191 -5.84 -0.80 8.25
CA ASP A 191 -6.35 0.03 7.18
C ASP A 191 -6.09 1.52 7.44
N TYR A 192 -6.29 1.98 8.68
CA TYR A 192 -6.03 3.35 9.07
C TYR A 192 -4.54 3.72 8.98
N VAL A 193 -3.63 2.83 9.40
CA VAL A 193 -2.19 3.07 9.30
C VAL A 193 -1.74 3.06 7.84
N ILE A 194 -2.19 2.09 7.04
CA ILE A 194 -1.89 2.04 5.60
C ILE A 194 -2.39 3.31 4.91
N LYS A 195 -3.59 3.79 5.26
CA LYS A 195 -4.16 5.03 4.72
C LYS A 195 -3.38 6.26 5.16
N SER A 196 -2.94 6.33 6.42
CA SER A 196 -2.13 7.43 6.94
C SER A 196 -0.75 7.49 6.28
N VAL A 197 -0.13 6.33 6.01
CA VAL A 197 1.14 6.26 5.25
C VAL A 197 0.94 6.65 3.79
N LYS A 198 -0.18 6.25 3.16
CA LYS A 198 -0.50 6.63 1.77
C LYS A 198 -0.93 8.10 1.63
N GLY A 199 -1.47 8.70 2.68
CA GLY A 199 -1.91 10.10 2.73
C GLY A 199 -0.86 11.07 3.28
N GLY A 200 0.24 10.56 3.84
CA GLY A 200 1.39 11.32 4.34
C GLY A 200 2.23 11.86 3.20
N LYS A 201 1.78 12.97 2.62
CA LYS A 201 2.56 13.85 1.78
C LYS A 201 2.97 15.04 2.64
N ASP A 202 4.20 14.99 3.13
CA ASP A 202 5.04 16.20 3.17
C ASP A 202 5.89 16.19 1.90
#